data_AF-A0A438VP30-F1
#
_entry.id   AF-A0A438VP30-F1
#
_cell.length_a   1.000
_cell.length_b   1.000
_cell.length_c   1.000
_cell.angle_alpha   90.00
_cell.angle_beta   90.00
_cell.angle_gamma   90.00
#
_symmetry.space_group_name_H-M   'P 1'
#
loop_
_entity.id
_entity.type
_entity.pdbx_description
1 polymer ?
#
loop_
_entity_poly.entity_id
_entity_poly.type
_entity_poly.pdbx_seq_one_letter_code
_entity_poly.pdbx_strand_id
1 'polypeptide(L)' 'MPKTETYPRLLADIGGTNARFGLEVAPRQIECVEVLRCEDFESLSDAVRFYLSKCKESLKL' A
#
# COMPACT_ATOMS: atom_id res chain seq x y z
N MET A 1 -24.52 5.62 0.72
CA MET A 1 -24.25 4.39 -0.06
C MET A 1 -23.69 3.35 0.89
N PRO A 2 -24.25 2.13 0.97
CA PRO A 2 -23.58 1.07 1.73
C PRO A 2 -22.22 0.82 1.08
N LYS A 3 -21.15 0.87 1.87
CA LYS A 3 -19.80 0.53 1.39
C LYS A 3 -19.77 -0.98 1.21
N THR A 4 -19.51 -1.46 0.00
CA THR A 4 -19.22 -2.88 -0.22
C THR A 4 -17.93 -3.21 0.53
N GLU A 5 -18.00 -4.14 1.47
CA GLU A 5 -16.87 -4.60 2.27
C GLU A 5 -15.97 -5.53 1.44
N THR A 6 -15.31 -4.98 0.42
CA THR A 6 -14.33 -5.70 -0.40
C THR A 6 -12.93 -5.46 0.14
N TYR A 7 -12.21 -6.56 0.39
CA TYR A 7 -10.83 -6.60 0.88
C TYR A 7 -9.97 -7.46 -0.06
N PRO A 8 -8.64 -7.22 -0.13
CA PRO A 8 -7.88 -6.17 0.55
C PRO A 8 -8.05 -4.78 -0.09
N ARG A 9 -7.82 -3.72 0.68
CA ARG A 9 -7.78 -2.32 0.21
C ARG A 9 -6.39 -1.74 0.34
N LEU A 10 -5.87 -1.15 -0.73
CA LEU A 10 -4.64 -0.36 -0.67
C LEU A 10 -4.94 1.01 -0.04
N LEU A 11 -4.26 1.30 1.06
CA LEU A 11 -4.24 2.61 1.69
C LEU A 11 -2.87 3.25 1.47
N ALA A 12 -2.86 4.57 1.33
CA ALA A 12 -1.61 5.31 1.20
C ALA A 12 -1.70 6.71 1.82
N ASP A 13 -0.60 7.15 2.42
CA ASP A 13 -0.33 8.52 2.84
C ASP A 13 0.87 9.03 2.03
N ILE A 14 0.62 9.95 1.10
CA ILE A 14 1.59 10.39 0.09
C ILE A 14 2.04 11.82 0.39
N GLY A 15 3.28 11.96 0.83
CA GLY A 15 3.97 13.24 0.96
C GLY A 15 4.91 13.54 -0.22
N GLY A 16 5.58 14.69 -0.17
CA GLY A 16 6.56 15.08 -1.20
C GLY A 16 7.87 14.28 -1.18
N THR A 17 8.26 13.76 -0.03
CA THR A 17 9.53 13.03 0.15
C THR A 17 9.31 11.54 0.36
N ASN A 18 8.23 11.16 1.05
CA ASN A 18 7.95 9.78 1.41
C ASN A 18 6.49 9.43 1.11
N ALA A 19 6.27 8.20 0.68
CA ALA A 19 4.98 7.57 0.53
C ALA A 19 4.88 6.39 1.49
N ARG A 20 3.87 6.37 2.34
CA ARG A 20 3.57 5.24 3.23
C ARG A 20 2.39 4.47 2.68
N PHE A 21 2.54 3.16 2.54
CA PHE A 21 1.52 2.25 2.05
C PHE A 21 1.12 1.25 3.14
N GLY A 22 -0.12 0.76 3.07
CA GLY A 22 -0.62 -0.32 3.92
C GLY A 22 -1.76 -1.06 3.22
N LEU A 23 -1.90 -2.36 3.50
CA LEU A 23 -3.04 -3.16 3.04
C LEU A 23 -4.01 -3.34 4.19
N GLU A 24 -5.21 -2.81 4.02
CA GLU A 24 -6.31 -3.15 4.92
C GLU A 24 -6.90 -4.50 4.48
N VAL A 25 -6.72 -5.54 5.28
CA VAL A 25 -7.12 -6.93 4.95
C VAL A 25 -8.47 -7.33 5.55
N ALA A 26 -8.92 -6.60 6.57
CA ALA A 26 -10.23 -6.69 7.22
C ALA A 26 -10.56 -5.31 7.82
N PRO A 27 -11.81 -5.03 8.27
CA PRO A 27 -12.18 -3.72 8.77
C PRO A 27 -11.20 -3.19 9.83
N ARG A 28 -10.48 -2.10 9.50
CA ARG A 28 -9.49 -1.44 10.35
C ARG A 28 -8.25 -2.29 10.70
N GLN A 29 -8.05 -3.43 10.04
CA GLN A 29 -6.87 -4.28 10.19
C GLN A 29 -5.90 -3.98 9.04
N ILE A 30 -4.85 -3.21 9.33
CA ILE A 30 -3.85 -2.78 8.36
C ILE A 30 -2.58 -3.61 8.55
N GLU A 31 -2.11 -4.22 7.48
CA GLU A 31 -0.92 -5.05 7.41
C GLU A 31 0.02 -4.58 6.30
N CYS A 32 1.24 -5.15 6.27
CA CYS A 32 2.29 -4.80 5.32
C CYS A 32 2.54 -3.29 5.20
N VAL A 33 2.76 -2.61 6.33
CA VAL A 33 3.02 -1.17 6.30
C VAL A 33 4.46 -0.92 5.86
N GLU A 34 4.64 -0.21 4.75
CA GLU A 34 5.96 0.12 4.19
C GLU A 34 6.05 1.62 3.91
N VAL A 35 7.24 2.18 4.10
CA VAL A 35 7.55 3.57 3.73
C VAL A 35 8.59 3.55 2.61
N LEU A 36 8.26 4.20 1.51
CA LEU A 36 9.12 4.34 0.34
C LEU A 36 9.51 5.81 0.18
N ARG A 37 10.76 6.07 -0.22
CA ARG A 37 11.16 7.42 -0.62
C ARG A 37 10.64 7.70 -2.03
N CYS A 38 10.02 8.85 -2.23
CA CYS A 38 9.46 9.21 -3.53
C CYS A 38 10.55 9.36 -4.60
N GLU A 39 11.77 9.75 -4.23
CA GLU A 39 12.91 9.91 -5.15
C GLU A 39 13.40 8.59 -5.77
N ASP A 40 13.07 7.45 -5.16
CA ASP A 40 13.47 6.13 -5.66
C ASP A 40 12.59 5.64 -6.83
N PHE A 41 11.53 6.39 -7.20
CA PHE A 41 10.54 5.99 -8.20
C PHE A 41 10.22 7.14 -9.16
N GLU A 42 10.16 6.85 -10.46
CA GLU A 42 9.80 7.85 -11.48
C GLU A 42 8.34 8.30 -11.37
N SER A 43 7.46 7.43 -10.87
CA SER A 43 6.05 7.72 -10.65
C SER A 43 5.47 7.04 -9.41
N LEU A 44 4.33 7.55 -8.94
CA LEU A 44 3.56 6.90 -7.87
C LEU A 44 3.13 5.48 -8.25
N SER A 45 2.84 5.23 -9.53
CA SER A 45 2.46 3.90 -10.02
C SER A 45 3.61 2.90 -9.85
N ASP A 46 4.86 3.33 -10.04
CA ASP A 46 6.04 2.48 -9.86
C ASP A 46 6.25 2.14 -8.38
N ALA A 47 6.09 3.12 -7.50
CA ALA A 47 6.13 2.92 -6.05
C ALA A 47 5.04 1.93 -5.58
N VAL A 48 3.81 2.05 -6.11
CA VAL A 48 2.71 1.12 -5.78
C VAL A 48 3.01 -0.31 -6.26
N ARG A 49 3.54 -0.47 -7.48
CA ARG A 49 3.90 -1.80 -8.01
C ARG A 49 4.99 -2.46 -7.17
N PHE A 50 6.03 -1.70 -6.83
CA PHE A 50 7.11 -2.16 -5.95
C PHE A 50 6.61 -2.52 -4.55
N TYR A 51 5.74 -1.68 -3.98
CA TYR A 51 5.09 -1.96 -2.71
C TYR A 51 4.31 -3.28 -2.75
N LEU A 52 3.45 -3.47 -3.77
CA LEU A 52 2.63 -4.67 -3.90
C LEU A 52 3.46 -5.94 -4.08
N SER A 53 4.60 -5.88 -4.79
CA SER A 53 5.51 -7.03 -4.88
C SER A 53 6.11 -7.39 -3.51
N LYS A 54 6.57 -6.39 -2.75
CA LYS A 54 7.06 -6.59 -1.37
C LYS A 54 5.99 -7.21 -0.45
N CYS A 55 4.75 -6.73 -0.55
CA CYS A 55 3.67 -7.24 0.30
C CYS A 55 3.23 -8.64 -0.07
N LYS A 56 3.25 -8.99 -1.36
CA LYS A 56 2.97 -10.35 -1.80
C LYS A 56 3.94 -11.34 -1.17
N GLU A 57 5.23 -11.01 -1.16
CA GLU A 57 6.27 -11.83 -0.52
C GLU A 57 6.05 -11.96 0.99
N SER A 58 5.72 -10.86 1.67
CA SER A 58 5.51 -10.82 3.12
C SER A 58 4.26 -11.56 3.59
N LEU A 59 3.19 -11.53 2.80
CA LEU A 59 1.90 -12.15 3.12
C LEU A 59 1.74 -13.59 2.59
N LYS A 60 2.72 -14.11 1.84
CA LYS A 60 2.65 -15.41 1.14
C LYS A 60 1.37 -15.56 0.29
N LEU A 61 0.96 -14.48 -0.39
CA LEU A 61 -0.18 -14.48 -1.32
C LEU A 61 0.22 -14.99 -2.72
#